data_AF-A0A450TW24-F1
#
_entry.id   AF-A0A450TW24-F1
#
_cell.length_a   1.000
_cell.length_b   1.000
_cell.length_c   1.000
_cell.angle_alpha   90.00
_cell.angle_beta   90.00
_cell.angle_gamma   90.00
#
_symmetry.space_group_name_H-M   'P 1'
#
loop_
_entity.id
_entity.type
_entity.pdbx_description
1 polymer ?
#
loop_
_entity_poly.entity_id
_entity_poly.type
_entity_poly.pdbx_seq_one_letter_code
_entity_poly.pdbx_strand_id
1 'polypeptide(L)'
;NALKEKLDYLKMNEKERREYDTFIDYARSAWGMIDNARREGREEGREEGKREGARQKAREIARALERQGLSPEQIAEVTGIPIAEKHVGIS
;
A
#
# COMPACT_ATOMS: atom_id res chain seq x y z
N ASN A 1 6.65 -19.99 27.45
CA ASN A 1 6.72 -19.42 28.81
C ASN A 1 8.14 -18.90 28.97
N ALA A 2 8.33 -17.58 28.90
CA ALA A 2 9.66 -16.94 28.75
C ALA A 2 10.67 -17.34 29.84
N LEU A 3 10.18 -17.73 31.02
CA LEU A 3 11.02 -18.23 32.12
C LEU A 3 11.74 -19.55 31.78
N LYS A 4 11.07 -20.44 31.05
CA LYS A 4 11.60 -21.75 30.64
C LYS A 4 12.68 -21.58 29.58
N GLU A 5 12.43 -20.76 28.56
CA GLU A 5 13.41 -20.43 27.52
C GLU A 5 14.67 -19.79 28.11
N LYS A 6 14.51 -18.88 29.08
CA LYS A 6 15.64 -18.27 29.80
C LYS A 6 16.43 -19.30 30.60
N LEU A 7 15.76 -20.24 31.28
CA LEU A 7 16.42 -21.29 32.05
C LEU A 7 17.16 -22.28 31.14
N ASP A 8 16.59 -22.61 29.98
CA ASP A 8 17.21 -23.49 29.00
C ASP A 8 18.44 -22.82 28.35
N TYR A 9 18.37 -21.52 28.06
CA TYR A 9 19.52 -20.72 27.58
C TYR A 9 20.69 -20.70 28.57
N LEU A 10 20.42 -20.61 29.88
CA LEU A 10 21.46 -20.62 30.91
C LEU A 10 22.16 -21.98 31.06
N LYS A 11 21.53 -23.06 30.60
CA LYS A 11 22.11 -24.42 30.62
C LYS A 11 22.93 -24.73 29.36
N MET A 12 22.83 -23.90 28.33
CA MET A 12 23.57 -24.07 27.08
C MET A 12 25.06 -23.73 27.26
N ASN A 13 25.92 -24.51 26.60
CA ASN A 13 27.32 -24.16 26.47
C ASN A 13 27.51 -22.94 25.54
N GLU A 14 28.74 -22.42 25.44
CA GLU A 14 29.02 -21.22 24.67
C GLU A 14 28.76 -21.39 23.16
N LYS A 15 29.01 -22.57 22.61
CA LYS A 15 28.73 -22.87 21.20
C LYS A 15 27.22 -22.88 20.94
N GLU A 16 26.47 -23.58 21.78
CA GLU A 16 25.00 -23.67 21.69
C GLU A 16 24.34 -22.28 21.85
N ARG A 17 24.85 -21.43 22.75
CA ARG A 17 24.36 -20.06 22.91
C ARG A 17 24.59 -19.22 21.65
N ARG A 18 25.77 -19.30 21.04
CA ARG A 18 26.06 -18.59 19.78
C ARG A 18 25.14 -19.02 18.65
N GLU A 19 24.90 -20.33 18.52
CA GLU A 19 23.99 -20.88 17.50
C GLU A 19 22.54 -20.42 17.74
N TYR A 20 22.09 -20.44 19.00
CA TYR A 20 20.78 -19.94 19.40
C TYR A 20 20.62 -18.44 19.10
N ASP A 21 21.58 -17.61 19.51
CA ASP A 21 21.53 -16.16 19.30
C ASP A 21 21.51 -15.83 17.80
N THR A 22 22.33 -16.51 17.00
CA THR A 22 22.34 -16.38 15.53
C THR A 22 20.97 -16.73 14.93
N PHE A 23 20.36 -17.82 15.41
CA PHE A 23 19.02 -18.21 14.96
C PHE A 23 17.96 -17.15 15.32
N ILE A 24 17.99 -16.62 16.54
CA ILE A 24 17.05 -15.60 17.00
C ILE A 24 17.20 -14.30 16.19
N ASP A 25 18.44 -13.88 15.91
CA ASP A 25 18.68 -12.68 15.11
C ASP A 25 18.21 -12.84 13.66
N TYR A 26 18.41 -14.02 13.07
CA TYR A 26 17.85 -14.35 11.76
C TYR A 26 16.31 -14.31 11.78
N ALA A 27 15.70 -14.96 12.78
CA ALA A 27 14.25 -14.97 12.92
C ALA A 27 13.67 -13.56 13.11
N ARG A 28 14.29 -12.72 13.96
CA ARG A 28 13.88 -11.32 14.17
C ARG A 28 13.97 -10.52 12.87
N SER A 29 15.05 -10.70 12.12
CA SER A 29 15.25 -10.02 10.84
C SER A 29 14.19 -10.43 9.81
N ALA A 30 13.91 -11.73 9.69
CA ALA A 30 12.86 -12.24 8.81
C ALA A 30 11.48 -11.69 9.18
N TRP A 31 11.15 -11.67 10.48
CA TRP A 31 9.90 -11.06 10.97
C TRP A 31 9.83 -9.57 10.66
N GLY A 32 10.92 -8.83 10.84
CA GLY A 32 10.99 -7.40 10.49
C GLY A 32 10.74 -7.14 9.01
N MET A 33 11.31 -7.97 8.12
CA MET A 33 11.05 -7.86 6.67
C MET A 33 9.59 -8.12 6.33
N ILE A 34 8.98 -9.17 6.91
CA ILE A 34 7.58 -9.51 6.67
C ILE A 34 6.64 -8.41 7.17
N ASP A 35 6.90 -7.87 8.37
CA ASP A 35 6.08 -6.79 8.93
C ASP A 35 6.20 -5.51 8.09
N ASN A 36 7.42 -5.17 7.64
CA ASN A 36 7.62 -4.04 6.76
C ASN A 36 6.86 -4.20 5.44
N ALA A 37 7.01 -5.35 4.77
CA ALA A 37 6.31 -5.63 3.51
C ALA A 37 4.78 -5.56 3.67
N ARG A 38 4.24 -6.03 4.81
CA ARG A 38 2.80 -5.91 5.12
C ARG A 38 2.36 -4.48 5.37
N ARG A 39 3.22 -3.64 5.94
CA ARG A 39 2.92 -2.22 6.18
C ARG A 39 2.95 -1.46 4.86
N GLU A 40 4.01 -1.62 4.07
CA GLU A 40 4.16 -1.00 2.75
C GLU A 40 2.99 -1.39 1.84
N GLY A 41 2.67 -2.68 1.72
CA GLY A 41 1.54 -3.12 0.88
C GLY A 41 0.18 -2.57 1.32
N ARG A 42 -0.03 -2.34 2.63
CA ARG A 42 -1.26 -1.70 3.13
C ARG A 42 -1.30 -0.21 2.82
N GLU A 43 -0.17 0.47 2.91
CA GLU A 43 -0.06 1.89 2.61
C GLU A 43 -0.24 2.15 1.12
N GLU A 44 0.49 1.42 0.28
CA GLU A 44 0.37 1.49 -1.18
C GLU A 44 -1.06 1.17 -1.64
N GLY A 45 -1.66 0.08 -1.14
CA GLY A 45 -3.04 -0.28 -1.47
C GLY A 45 -4.06 0.79 -1.05
N ARG A 46 -3.83 1.47 0.09
CA ARG A 46 -4.68 2.56 0.54
C ARG A 46 -4.55 3.79 -0.36
N GLU A 47 -3.34 4.18 -0.72
CA GLU A 47 -3.11 5.34 -1.60
C GLU A 47 -3.60 5.08 -3.02
N GLU A 48 -3.43 3.86 -3.53
CA GLU A 48 -4.02 3.42 -4.79
C GLU A 48 -5.54 3.47 -4.76
N GLY A 49 -6.16 2.86 -3.76
CA GLY A 49 -7.63 2.86 -3.64
C GLY A 49 -8.21 4.27 -3.55
N LYS A 50 -7.56 5.19 -2.82
CA LYS A 50 -7.97 6.61 -2.78
C LYS A 50 -7.87 7.27 -4.16
N ARG A 51 -6.76 7.07 -4.86
CA ARG A 51 -6.50 7.63 -6.20
C ARG A 51 -7.48 7.10 -7.24
N GLU A 52 -7.73 5.79 -7.24
CA GLU A 52 -8.70 5.16 -8.14
C GLU A 52 -10.12 5.61 -7.83
N GLY A 53 -10.51 5.64 -6.56
CA GLY A 53 -11.82 6.14 -6.12
C GLY A 53 -12.04 7.60 -6.52
N ALA A 54 -11.05 8.47 -6.33
CA ALA A 54 -11.12 9.87 -6.77
C ALA A 54 -11.28 9.98 -8.29
N ARG A 55 -10.51 9.21 -9.07
CA ARG A 55 -10.64 9.17 -10.54
C ARG A 55 -12.00 8.65 -11.00
N GLN A 56 -12.51 7.60 -10.36
CA GLN A 56 -13.83 7.07 -10.67
C GLN A 56 -14.91 8.11 -10.38
N LYS A 57 -14.86 8.74 -9.20
CA LYS A 57 -15.83 9.77 -8.81
C LYS A 57 -15.79 10.96 -9.75
N ALA A 58 -14.60 11.41 -10.14
CA ALA A 58 -14.41 12.48 -11.12
C ALA A 58 -15.08 12.13 -12.47
N ARG A 59 -14.91 10.90 -12.97
CA ARG A 59 -15.56 10.43 -14.20
C ARG A 59 -17.09 10.34 -14.08
N GLU A 60 -17.59 9.91 -12.93
CA GLU A 60 -19.04 9.86 -12.68
C GLU A 60 -19.66 11.25 -12.69
N ILE A 61 -19.01 12.23 -12.05
CA ILE A 61 -19.43 13.63 -12.03
C ILE A 61 -19.40 14.20 -13.45
N ALA A 62 -18.28 14.03 -14.18
CA ALA A 62 -18.17 14.51 -15.56
C ALA A 62 -19.30 13.96 -16.45
N ARG A 63 -19.57 12.64 -16.40
CA ARG A 63 -20.69 12.03 -17.13
C ARG A 63 -22.06 12.57 -16.72
N ALA A 64 -22.25 12.90 -15.45
CA ALA A 64 -23.51 13.49 -14.98
C ALA A 64 -23.70 14.90 -15.53
N LEU A 65 -22.64 15.71 -15.58
CA LEU A 65 -22.66 17.05 -16.14
C LEU A 65 -22.83 17.05 -17.68
N GLU A 66 -22.17 16.14 -18.39
CA GLU A 66 -22.38 15.93 -19.82
C GLU A 66 -23.85 15.63 -20.13
N ARG A 67 -24.50 14.77 -19.33
CA ARG A 67 -25.94 14.47 -19.47
C ARG A 67 -26.85 15.68 -19.19
N GLN A 68 -26.37 16.66 -18.44
CA GLN A 68 -27.07 17.94 -18.24
C GLN A 68 -26.81 18.95 -19.37
N GLY A 69 -26.01 18.58 -20.38
CA GLY A 69 -25.74 19.40 -21.55
C GLY A 69 -24.55 20.34 -21.40
N LEU A 70 -23.72 20.20 -20.36
CA LEU A 70 -22.51 21.00 -20.22
C LEU A 70 -21.46 20.55 -21.23
N SER A 71 -20.75 21.52 -21.83
CA SER A 71 -19.62 21.24 -22.71
C SER A 71 -18.41 20.74 -21.91
N PRO A 72 -17.47 20.03 -22.55
CA PRO A 72 -16.22 19.61 -21.90
C PRO A 72 -15.43 20.76 -21.26
N GLU A 73 -15.47 21.95 -21.87
CA GLU A 73 -14.81 23.16 -21.36
C GLU A 73 -15.46 23.64 -20.06
N GLN A 74 -16.80 23.69 -20.02
CA GLN A 74 -17.55 24.07 -18.82
C GLN A 74 -17.36 23.05 -17.69
N ILE A 75 -17.27 21.76 -18.03
CA ILE A 75 -17.00 20.70 -17.04
C ILE A 75 -15.60 20.87 -16.46
N ALA A 76 -14.59 21.11 -17.30
CA ALA A 76 -13.23 21.35 -16.84
C ALA A 76 -13.14 22.58 -15.93
N GLU A 77 -13.86 23.65 -16.26
CA GLU A 77 -13.94 24.87 -15.45
C GLU A 77 -14.57 24.60 -14.07
N VAL A 78 -15.73 23.93 -14.03
CA VAL A 78 -16.47 23.70 -12.77
C VAL A 78 -15.79 22.67 -11.87
N THR A 79 -15.21 21.63 -12.46
CA THR A 79 -14.68 20.48 -11.70
C THR A 79 -13.18 20.57 -11.45
N GLY A 80 -12.46 21.45 -12.15
CA GLY A 80 -11.00 21.48 -12.16
C GLY A 80 -10.36 20.21 -12.72
N ILE A 81 -11.16 19.30 -13.30
CA ILE A 81 -10.66 18.10 -13.96
C ILE A 81 -10.07 18.54 -15.30
N PRO A 82 -8.80 18.28 -15.59
CA PRO A 82 -8.21 18.60 -16.89
C PRO A 82 -9.05 17.94 -17.98
N ILE A 83 -9.25 18.64 -19.10
CA ILE A 83 -9.81 18.02 -20.31
C ILE A 83 -8.89 16.84 -20.61
N ALA A 84 -9.33 15.62 -20.32
CA ALA A 84 -8.59 14.45 -20.73
C ALA A 84 -8.51 14.55 -22.24
N GLU A 85 -7.30 14.72 -22.79
CA GLU A 85 -7.08 14.68 -24.23
C GLU A 85 -7.79 13.43 -24.74
N LYS A 86 -8.92 13.63 -25.42
CA LYS A 86 -9.59 12.55 -26.12
C LYS A 86 -8.53 12.06 -27.08
N HIS A 87 -8.01 10.85 -26.84
CA HIS A 87 -7.24 10.13 -27.83
C HIS A 87 -8.01 10.27 -29.13
N VAL A 88 -7.40 11.00 -30.07
CA VAL A 88 -7.87 11.11 -31.43
C VAL A 88 -8.04 9.69 -31.90
N GLY A 89 -9.29 9.32 -32.21
CA GLY A 89 -9.59 8.03 -32.81
C GLY A 89 -8.71 7.89 -34.04
N ILE A 90 -7.85 6.87 -34.02
CA ILE A 90 -7.29 6.37 -35.26
C ILE A 90 -8.41 5.56 -35.89
N SER A 91 -8.99 6.17 -36.92
CA SER A 91 -9.86 5.57 -37.94
C SER A 91 -9.21 4.34 -38.58
#